data_AF-A0A2E3NY48-F1
#
_entry.id   AF-A0A2E3NY48-F1
#
_cell.length_a   1.000
_cell.length_b   1.000
_cell.length_c   1.000
_cell.angle_alpha   90.00
_cell.angle_beta   90.00
_cell.angle_gamma   90.00
#
_symmetry.space_group_name_H-M   'P 1'
#
loop_
_entity.id
_entity.type
_entity.pdbx_description
1 polymer ?
#
loop_
_entity_poly.entity_id
_entity_poly.type
_entity_poly.pdbx_seq_one_letter_code
_entity_poly.pdbx_strand_id
1 'polypeptide(L)'
;MKSLKLSLFAFIAAFTLLIQARGASAGDASIVIEKPWARASILQSRPGAAYLTIRNTGTKSDRLLKVTSPAAGMVMIHESKVADGVA
;
A
#
# COMPACT_ATOMS: atom_id res chain seq x y z
N MET A 1 -15.68 19.17 47.00
CA MET A 1 -15.46 19.96 45.76
C MET A 1 -14.18 19.60 45.02
N LYS A 2 -13.04 19.37 45.68
CA LYS A 2 -11.78 18.96 45.02
C LYS A 2 -11.86 17.57 44.38
N SER A 3 -12.48 16.61 45.06
CA SER A 3 -12.74 15.26 44.56
C SER A 3 -13.65 15.23 43.32
N LEU A 4 -14.71 16.05 43.30
CA LEU A 4 -15.63 16.15 42.17
C LEU A 4 -14.95 16.72 40.90
N LYS A 5 -14.04 17.69 41.07
CA LYS A 5 -13.23 18.23 39.96
C LYS A 5 -12.24 17.19 39.42
N LEU A 6 -11.68 16.35 40.29
CA LEU A 6 -10.75 15.29 39.91
C LEU A 6 -11.45 14.17 39.14
N SER A 7 -12.65 13.77 39.57
CA SER A 7 -13.49 12.80 38.86
C SER A 7 -13.93 13.30 37.49
N LEU A 8 -14.28 14.59 37.38
CA LEU A 8 -14.67 15.20 36.10
C LEU A 8 -13.47 15.27 35.12
N PHE A 9 -12.28 15.59 35.61
CA PHE A 9 -11.06 15.59 34.80
C PHE A 9 -10.71 14.18 34.29
N ALA A 10 -10.84 13.16 35.14
CA ALA A 10 -10.64 11.77 34.78
C ALA A 10 -11.67 11.30 33.73
N PHE A 11 -12.92 11.74 33.84
CA PHE A 11 -13.97 11.41 32.87
C PHE A 11 -13.71 12.05 31.50
N ILE A 12 -13.29 13.32 31.46
CA ILE A 12 -12.93 14.00 30.21
C ILE A 12 -11.72 13.34 29.55
N ALA A 13 -10.70 12.96 30.32
CA ALA A 13 -9.52 12.27 29.81
C ALA A 13 -9.85 10.88 29.25
N ALA A 14 -10.76 10.13 29.88
CA ALA A 14 -11.24 8.86 29.37
C ALA A 14 -12.06 9.03 28.08
N PHE A 15 -12.88 10.09 28.01
CA PHE A 15 -13.71 10.38 26.84
C PHE A 15 -12.87 10.83 25.62
N THR A 16 -11.81 11.61 25.81
CA THR A 16 -10.89 11.97 24.73
C THR A 16 -10.08 10.80 24.21
N LEU A 17 -9.74 9.82 25.06
CA LEU A 17 -9.03 8.60 24.63
C LEU A 17 -9.91 7.71 23.72
N LEU A 18 -11.23 7.67 23.99
CA LEU A 18 -12.19 6.90 23.19
C LEU A 18 -12.43 7.50 21.80
N ILE A 19 -12.28 8.82 21.61
CA ILE A 19 -12.49 9.50 20.32
C ILE A 19 -11.33 9.30 19.33
N GLN A 20 -10.13 8.95 19.83
CA GLN A 20 -8.94 8.75 19.00
C GLN A 20 -8.89 7.35 18.35
N ALA A 21 -9.81 6.46 18.69
CA ALA A 21 -10.00 5.18 18.01
C ALA A 21 -10.74 5.39 16.67
N ARG A 22 -10.14 6.17 15.77
CA ARG A 22 -10.56 6.17 14.36
C ARG A 22 -10.11 4.83 13.79
N GLY A 23 -11.07 3.94 13.55
CA GLY A 23 -10.81 2.73 12.77
C GLY A 23 -10.06 3.13 11.51
N ALA A 24 -8.92 2.49 11.25
CA ALA A 24 -8.28 2.59 9.96
C ALA A 24 -9.29 2.05 8.96
N SER A 25 -10.04 2.95 8.31
CA SER A 25 -10.76 2.58 7.12
C SER A 25 -9.70 2.04 6.19
N ALA A 26 -9.76 0.75 5.90
CA ALA A 26 -9.13 0.19 4.73
C ALA A 26 -9.86 0.85 3.56
N GLY A 27 -9.52 2.12 3.31
CA GLY A 27 -10.13 2.93 2.28
C GLY A 27 -10.03 2.14 0.99
N ASP A 28 -11.14 2.09 0.26
CA ASP A 28 -11.29 1.54 -1.08
C ASP A 28 -9.92 1.38 -1.72
N ALA A 29 -9.47 0.14 -1.90
CA ALA A 29 -8.08 -0.16 -2.25
C ALA A 29 -7.67 0.71 -3.44
N SER A 30 -6.98 1.81 -3.16
CA SER A 30 -6.75 2.87 -4.14
C SER A 30 -5.72 2.44 -5.18
N ILE A 31 -5.15 1.26 -5.02
CA ILE A 31 -4.22 0.63 -5.94
C ILE A 31 -4.96 -0.43 -6.73
N VAL A 32 -5.09 -0.20 -8.03
CA VAL A 32 -5.71 -1.13 -8.98
C VAL A 32 -4.63 -1.81 -9.80
N ILE A 33 -4.69 -3.13 -9.92
CA ILE A 33 -3.85 -3.92 -10.82
C ILE A 33 -4.64 -4.24 -12.08
N GLU A 34 -4.13 -3.84 -13.24
CA GLU A 34 -4.80 -4.02 -14.52
C GLU A 34 -3.98 -4.86 -15.49
N LYS A 35 -4.70 -5.66 -16.28
CA LYS A 35 -4.20 -6.40 -17.46
C LYS A 35 -2.90 -7.17 -17.20
N PRO A 36 -2.80 -7.98 -16.11
CA PRO A 36 -1.59 -8.76 -15.87
C PRO A 36 -1.42 -9.83 -16.94
N TRP A 37 -0.21 -9.96 -17.47
CA TRP A 37 0.15 -11.02 -18.40
C TRP A 37 1.63 -11.37 -18.26
N ALA A 38 2.03 -12.55 -18.74
CA ALA A 38 3.42 -12.96 -18.77
C ALA A 38 3.77 -13.50 -20.15
N ARG A 39 4.99 -13.20 -20.61
CA ARG A 39 5.51 -13.81 -21.84
C ARG A 39 6.04 -15.20 -21.51
N ALA A 40 5.59 -16.21 -22.27
CA ALA A 40 6.13 -17.56 -22.16
C ALA A 40 7.65 -17.54 -22.42
N SER A 41 8.41 -18.20 -21.53
CA SER A 41 9.84 -18.39 -21.74
C SER A 41 10.06 -19.51 -22.75
N ILE A 42 10.95 -19.29 -23.71
CA ILE A 42 11.24 -20.23 -24.81
C ILE A 42 12.13 -21.41 -24.40
N LEU A 43 12.86 -21.29 -23.29
CA LEU A 43 13.80 -22.29 -22.82
C LEU A 43 13.63 -22.50 -21.31
N GLN A 44 13.79 -23.74 -20.87
CA GLN A 44 13.82 -24.06 -19.46
C GLN A 44 14.95 -23.28 -18.75
N SER A 45 14.69 -22.85 -17.52
CA SER A 45 15.67 -22.17 -16.66
C SER A 45 16.15 -20.78 -17.14
N ARG A 46 15.42 -20.11 -18.05
CA ARG A 46 15.67 -18.69 -18.37
C ARG A 46 14.74 -17.76 -17.59
N PRO A 47 15.20 -16.55 -17.21
CA PRO A 47 14.31 -15.52 -16.69
C PRO A 47 13.14 -15.25 -17.65
N GLY A 48 11.92 -15.26 -17.11
CA GLY A 48 10.73 -14.77 -17.80
C GLY A 48 10.46 -13.31 -17.48
N ALA A 49 9.48 -12.73 -18.17
CA ALA A 49 8.99 -11.39 -17.88
C ALA A 49 7.46 -11.42 -17.70
N ALA A 50 7.00 -10.77 -16.63
CA ALA A 50 5.60 -10.49 -16.38
C ALA A 50 5.38 -8.98 -16.43
N TYR A 51 4.21 -8.59 -16.92
CA TYR A 51 3.81 -7.21 -17.13
C TYR A 51 2.43 -7.00 -16.53
N LEU A 52 2.24 -5.85 -15.90
CA LEU A 52 0.97 -5.42 -15.32
C LEU A 52 0.98 -3.90 -15.23
N THR A 53 -0.19 -3.30 -15.07
CA THR A 53 -0.31 -1.87 -14.75
C THR A 53 -0.74 -1.72 -13.30
N ILE A 54 0.01 -0.96 -12.51
CA ILE A 54 -0.39 -0.53 -11.16
C ILE A 54 -0.91 0.91 -11.28
N ARG A 55 -2.18 1.12 -10.99
CA ARG A 55 -2.81 2.45 -11.03
C ARG A 55 -3.22 2.88 -9.63
N ASN A 56 -2.64 3.99 -9.15
CA ASN A 56 -3.09 4.65 -7.93
C ASN A 56 -4.23 5.63 -8.26
N THR A 57 -5.44 5.33 -7.80
CA THR A 57 -6.64 6.15 -7.91
C THR A 57 -6.91 7.00 -6.66
N GLY A 58 -6.02 6.94 -5.66
CA GLY A 58 -6.11 7.70 -4.42
C GLY A 58 -5.48 9.09 -4.54
N THR A 59 -5.63 9.87 -3.47
CA THR A 59 -5.11 11.25 -3.38
C THR A 59 -3.73 11.34 -2.73
N LYS A 60 -3.17 10.21 -2.28
CA LYS A 60 -1.87 10.14 -1.63
C LYS A 60 -0.90 9.32 -2.49
N SER A 61 0.35 9.77 -2.55
CA SER A 61 1.44 9.01 -3.17
C SER A 61 1.64 7.66 -2.47
N ASP A 62 2.02 6.66 -3.24
CA ASP A 62 2.33 5.31 -2.77
C ASP A 62 3.59 4.78 -3.46
N ARG A 63 4.15 3.67 -2.96
CA ARG A 63 5.38 3.06 -3.45
C ARG A 63 5.26 1.54 -3.52
N LEU A 64 5.58 0.97 -4.68
CA LEU A 64 5.77 -0.47 -4.82
C LEU A 64 7.05 -0.90 -4.10
N LEU A 65 6.91 -1.67 -3.01
CA LEU A 65 8.05 -2.11 -2.20
C LEU A 65 8.59 -3.49 -2.59
N LYS A 66 7.72 -4.39 -3.06
CA LYS A 66 8.07 -5.79 -3.31
C LYS A 66 7.12 -6.44 -4.32
N VAL A 67 7.64 -7.38 -5.09
CA VAL A 67 6.87 -8.33 -5.90
C VAL A 67 7.37 -9.75 -5.60
N THR A 68 6.47 -10.72 -5.50
CA THR A 68 6.79 -12.14 -5.30
C THR A 68 5.93 -12.99 -6.22
N SER A 69 6.42 -14.16 -6.62
CA SER A 69 5.66 -15.12 -7.42
C SER A 69 5.98 -16.56 -7.01
N PRO A 70 4.99 -17.45 -6.89
CA PRO A 70 5.26 -18.88 -6.70
C PRO A 70 5.90 -19.53 -7.93
N ALA A 71 5.80 -18.91 -9.11
CA ALA A 71 6.37 -19.43 -10.34
C ALA A 71 7.86 -19.08 -10.53
N ALA A 72 8.44 -18.23 -9.68
CA ALA A 72 9.82 -17.77 -9.80
C ALA A 72 10.50 -17.69 -8.43
N GLY A 73 11.66 -18.35 -8.28
CA GLY A 73 12.43 -18.30 -7.03
C GLY A 73 13.00 -16.90 -6.71
N MET A 74 13.09 -16.02 -7.71
CA MET A 74 13.52 -14.63 -7.55
C MET A 74 12.75 -13.73 -8.52
N VAL A 75 12.32 -12.56 -8.05
CA VAL A 75 11.65 -11.53 -8.84
C VAL A 75 12.44 -10.23 -8.74
N MET A 76 12.68 -9.58 -9.88
CA MET A 76 13.38 -8.30 -9.97
C MET A 76 12.45 -7.25 -10.58
N ILE A 77 12.47 -6.03 -10.04
CA ILE A 77 11.75 -4.88 -10.59
C ILE A 77 12.74 -4.07 -11.42
N HIS A 78 12.40 -3.80 -12.68
CA HIS A 78 13.19 -2.94 -13.56
C HIS A 78 12.44 -1.62 -13.72
N GLU A 79 13.04 -0.51 -13.27
CA GLU A 79 12.42 0.81 -13.36
C GLU A 79 12.87 1.53 -14.63
N SER A 80 11.92 2.15 -15.32
CA SER A 80 12.16 3.13 -16.36
C SER A 80 11.20 4.28 -16.11
N LYS A 81 11.71 5.51 -16.06
CA LYS A 81 10.94 6.68 -15.64
C LYS A 81 11.13 7.80 -16.65
N VAL A 82 10.04 8.25 -17.24
CA VAL A 82 10.04 9.51 -17.98
C VAL A 82 9.88 10.66 -16.99
N ALA A 83 10.88 11.53 -16.90
CA ALA A 83 10.85 12.76 -16.15
C ALA A 83 11.14 13.93 -17.10
N ASP A 84 10.30 14.97 -17.06
CA ASP A 84 10.48 16.18 -17.87
C ASP A 84 10.65 15.91 -19.38
N GLY A 85 9.97 14.88 -19.88
CA GLY A 85 10.01 14.47 -21.30
C GLY A 85 11.19 13.58 -21.68
N VAL A 86 12.04 13.17 -20.75
CA VAL A 86 13.22 12.32 -20.98
C VAL A 86 13.08 11.02 -20.19
N ALA A 87 13.37 9.90 -20.84
CA ALA A 87 13.33 8.54 -20.25
C ALA A 87 14.63 8.16 -19.54
#